data_AF-A0A5E4HKT9-F1
#
_entry.id   AF-A0A5E4HKT9-F1
#
_cell.length_a   1.000
_cell.length_b   1.000
_cell.length_c   1.000
_cell.angle_alpha   90.00
_cell.angle_beta   90.00
_cell.angle_gamma   90.00
#
_symmetry.space_group_name_H-M   'P 1'
#
loop_
_entity.id
_entity.type
_entity.pdbx_description
1 polymer ?
#
loop_
_entity_poly.entity_id
_entity_poly.type
_entity_poly.pdbx_seq_one_letter_code
_entity_poly.pdbx_strand_id
1 'polypeptide(L)'
;MSNGDLINEYNKQMQQLLSQTRVSFLIGAGCSLCAGLPLMNGLTQQVCTKLDPDMMTNEDEKTSFNLLKEIKSRYAEIKNTSIEDFLSEIQDIDAILQRQLTKGILNPLYLSKAGSYERKHTQLLIKKIKENIVEILGSNISTIEYHRKFCRAIHFSLRKGRERTKRPVNYFILNYDTLFEDALALERVSFNDGFIGGATAWWDQNYFYEDKSLSGTGREFEARVYKLHGSIDWIKPQKHDFSYESSILSS
;
A
#
# COMPACT_ATOMS: atom_id res chain seq x y z
N MET A 1 -9.97 39.33 14.55
CA MET A 1 -10.45 38.02 15.03
C MET A 1 -9.46 37.51 16.06
N SER A 2 -9.92 37.05 17.23
CA SER A 2 -9.03 36.40 18.20
C SER A 2 -8.68 34.98 17.72
N ASN A 3 -7.58 34.41 18.23
CA ASN A 3 -7.24 33.00 17.95
C ASN A 3 -8.37 32.03 18.35
N GLY A 4 -9.14 32.35 19.40
CA GLY A 4 -10.27 31.53 19.83
C GLY A 4 -11.44 31.55 18.85
N ASP A 5 -11.70 32.70 18.20
CA ASP A 5 -12.75 32.83 17.19
C ASP A 5 -12.42 32.01 15.94
N LEU A 6 -11.15 32.04 15.50
CA LEU A 6 -10.66 31.27 14.36
C LEU A 6 -10.80 29.76 14.58
N ILE A 7 -10.38 29.25 15.76
CA ILE A 7 -10.51 27.82 16.08
C ILE A 7 -11.97 27.38 16.08
N ASN A 8 -12.86 28.20 16.63
CA ASN A 8 -14.30 27.92 16.65
C ASN A 8 -14.91 27.91 15.24
N GLU A 9 -14.45 28.80 14.36
CA GLU A 9 -14.85 28.80 12.96
C GLU A 9 -14.40 27.52 12.24
N TYR A 10 -13.13 27.13 12.38
CA TYR A 10 -12.62 25.88 11.80
C TYR A 10 -13.38 24.65 12.30
N ASN A 11 -13.69 24.58 13.60
CA ASN A 11 -14.45 23.47 14.16
C ASN A 11 -15.86 23.37 13.55
N LYS A 12 -16.54 24.50 13.34
CA LYS A 12 -17.86 24.53 12.67
C LYS A 12 -17.76 24.10 11.21
N GLN A 13 -16.77 24.59 10.47
CA GLN A 13 -16.54 24.19 9.09
C GLN A 13 -16.24 22.69 8.97
N MET A 14 -15.39 22.15 9.84
CA MET A 14 -15.10 20.71 9.89
C MET A 14 -16.35 19.88 10.18
N GLN A 15 -17.18 20.29 11.15
CA GLN A 15 -18.45 19.61 11.41
C GLN A 15 -19.39 19.63 10.21
N GLN A 16 -19.45 20.76 9.48
CA GLN A 16 -20.25 20.87 8.26
C GLN A 16 -19.74 19.93 7.17
N LEU A 17 -18.43 19.91 6.90
CA LEU A 17 -17.81 19.02 5.92
C LEU A 17 -18.04 17.54 6.26
N LEU A 18 -17.86 17.17 7.52
CA LEU A 18 -18.06 15.79 8.00
C LEU A 18 -19.53 15.37 8.01
N SER A 19 -20.48 16.31 8.02
CA SER A 19 -21.91 16.03 7.93
C SER A 19 -22.41 15.76 6.50
N GLN A 20 -21.55 15.95 5.49
CA GLN A 20 -21.89 15.69 4.10
C GLN A 20 -22.13 14.20 3.85
N THR A 21 -22.98 13.89 2.87
CA THR A 21 -23.42 12.51 2.61
C THR A 21 -22.36 11.61 1.99
N ARG A 22 -21.31 12.18 1.39
CA ARG A 22 -20.22 11.45 0.73
C ARG A 22 -18.89 12.08 1.13
N VAL A 23 -18.28 11.53 2.17
CA VAL A 23 -16.96 11.98 2.64
C VAL A 23 -15.90 11.04 2.11
N SER A 24 -14.80 11.62 1.65
CA SER A 24 -13.61 10.88 1.23
C SER A 24 -12.39 11.44 1.95
N PHE A 25 -11.51 10.56 2.40
CA PHE A 25 -10.26 10.91 3.06
C PHE A 25 -9.09 10.47 2.19
N LEU A 26 -8.11 11.36 2.03
CA LEU A 26 -6.80 11.03 1.50
C LEU A 26 -5.82 10.93 2.68
N ILE A 27 -5.30 9.74 2.91
CA ILE A 27 -4.45 9.38 4.04
C ILE A 27 -3.03 9.19 3.53
N GLY A 28 -2.09 9.97 4.08
CA GLY A 28 -0.67 9.86 3.79
C GLY A 28 0.15 9.26 4.93
N ALA A 29 1.45 9.09 4.71
CA ALA A 29 2.35 8.39 5.64
C ALA A 29 2.44 9.08 7.01
N GLY A 30 2.15 10.38 7.08
CA GLY A 30 2.10 11.11 8.34
C GLY A 30 1.06 10.59 9.34
N CYS A 31 -0.02 9.95 8.86
CA CYS A 31 -1.04 9.37 9.74
C CYS A 31 -0.50 8.15 10.51
N SER A 32 0.43 7.41 9.93
CA SER A 32 1.04 6.22 10.55
C SER A 32 2.18 6.56 11.52
N LEU A 33 2.68 7.81 11.51
CA LEU A 33 3.77 8.24 12.40
C LEU A 33 3.39 8.12 13.88
N CYS A 34 2.13 8.40 14.23
CA CYS A 34 1.64 8.26 15.60
C CYS A 34 1.66 6.81 16.10
N ALA A 35 1.66 5.84 15.19
CA ALA A 35 1.77 4.42 15.46
C ALA A 35 3.23 3.95 15.56
N GLY A 36 4.21 4.85 15.39
CA GLY A 36 5.64 4.53 15.42
C GLY A 36 6.20 4.06 14.07
N LEU A 37 5.39 4.11 13.01
CA LEU A 37 5.84 3.75 11.66
C LEU A 37 6.59 4.94 11.01
N PRO A 38 7.61 4.67 10.18
CA PRO A 38 8.37 5.73 9.55
C PRO A 38 7.57 6.47 8.48
N LEU A 39 7.91 7.74 8.25
CA LEU A 39 7.52 8.47 7.04
C LEU A 39 8.20 7.83 5.81
N MET A 40 7.70 8.13 4.60
CA MET A 40 8.24 7.51 3.37
C MET A 40 9.73 7.75 3.15
N ASN A 41 10.25 8.92 3.48
CA ASN A 41 11.70 9.18 3.42
C ASN A 41 12.48 8.28 4.41
N GLY A 42 11.96 8.11 5.63
CA GLY A 42 12.55 7.24 6.64
C GLY A 42 12.48 5.76 6.25
N LEU A 43 11.36 5.31 5.67
CA LEU A 43 11.22 3.97 5.11
C LEU A 43 12.25 3.74 4.00
N THR A 44 12.35 4.68 3.05
CA THR A 44 13.30 4.62 1.94
C THR A 44 14.74 4.51 2.43
N GLN A 45 15.12 5.32 3.42
CA GLN A 45 16.46 5.28 4.00
C GLN A 45 16.74 3.92 4.66
N GLN A 46 15.82 3.41 5.47
CA GLN A 46 15.99 2.12 6.16
C GLN A 46 16.12 0.96 5.17
N VAL A 47 15.27 0.91 4.13
CA VAL A 47 15.37 -0.11 3.06
C VAL A 47 16.72 0.00 2.36
N CYS A 48 17.14 1.19 1.94
CA CYS A 48 18.43 1.36 1.25
C CYS A 48 19.63 1.01 2.13
N THR A 49 19.57 1.21 3.45
CA THR A 49 20.65 0.83 4.37
C THR A 49 20.75 -0.69 4.53
N LYS A 50 19.63 -1.41 4.52
CA LYS A 50 19.62 -2.87 4.62
C LYS A 50 20.07 -3.56 3.32
N LEU A 51 19.83 -2.93 2.16
CA LEU A 51 20.17 -3.45 0.83
C LEU A 51 21.53 -2.92 0.33
N ASP A 52 22.57 -3.10 1.13
CA ASP A 52 23.94 -2.69 0.79
C ASP A 52 24.70 -3.83 0.07
N PRO A 53 25.21 -3.62 -1.15
CA PRO A 53 26.02 -4.61 -1.88
C PRO A 53 27.23 -5.11 -1.09
N ASP A 54 27.84 -4.25 -0.28
CA ASP A 54 29.10 -4.53 0.42
C ASP A 54 28.88 -5.52 1.59
N MET A 55 27.62 -5.73 1.99
CA MET A 55 27.22 -6.64 3.06
C MET A 55 26.82 -8.04 2.57
N MET A 56 26.79 -8.29 1.25
CA MET A 56 26.27 -9.53 0.67
C MET A 56 27.38 -10.48 0.21
N THR A 57 27.20 -11.77 0.51
CA THR A 57 28.08 -12.85 0.04
C THR A 57 27.57 -13.52 -1.24
N ASN A 58 26.28 -13.40 -1.53
CA ASN A 58 25.67 -13.94 -2.74
C ASN A 58 25.87 -12.96 -3.91
N GLU A 59 26.43 -13.45 -5.02
CA GLU A 59 26.74 -12.63 -6.20
C GLU A 59 25.50 -12.06 -6.91
N ASP A 60 24.38 -12.79 -6.95
CA ASP A 60 23.13 -12.29 -7.53
C ASP A 60 22.56 -11.16 -6.66
N GLU A 61 22.55 -11.31 -5.33
CA GLU A 61 22.11 -10.26 -4.40
C GLU A 61 23.01 -9.02 -4.50
N LYS A 62 24.33 -9.21 -4.51
CA LYS A 62 25.30 -8.13 -4.69
C LYS A 62 25.08 -7.37 -5.99
N THR A 63 24.88 -8.10 -7.09
CA THR A 63 24.58 -7.52 -8.41
C THR A 63 23.25 -6.76 -8.38
N SER A 64 22.19 -7.35 -7.82
CA SER A 64 20.90 -6.67 -7.62
C SER A 64 21.02 -5.39 -6.80
N PHE A 65 21.81 -5.38 -5.73
CA PHE A 65 21.92 -4.20 -4.87
C PHE A 65 22.80 -3.12 -5.50
N ASN A 66 23.76 -3.49 -6.35
CA ASN A 66 24.52 -2.52 -7.15
C ASN A 66 23.60 -1.74 -8.11
N LEU A 67 22.57 -2.39 -8.68
CA LEU A 67 21.55 -1.70 -9.46
C LEU A 67 20.81 -0.65 -8.62
N LEU A 68 20.42 -0.99 -7.39
CA LEU A 68 19.78 -0.04 -6.48
C LEU A 68 20.69 1.15 -6.14
N LYS A 69 21.98 0.89 -5.90
CA LYS A 69 22.99 1.92 -5.63
C LYS A 69 23.14 2.89 -6.80
N GLU A 70 23.16 2.37 -8.03
CA GLU A 70 23.19 3.18 -9.25
C GLU A 70 21.91 4.00 -9.42
N ILE A 71 20.73 3.38 -9.30
CA ILE A 71 19.44 4.07 -9.35
C ILE A 71 19.43 5.21 -8.33
N LYS A 72 19.74 4.94 -7.07
CA LYS A 72 19.81 5.95 -6.00
C LYS A 72 20.74 7.11 -6.36
N SER A 73 21.89 6.84 -6.99
CA SER A 73 22.83 7.88 -7.40
C SER A 73 22.24 8.84 -8.44
N ARG A 74 21.31 8.39 -9.30
CA ARG A 74 20.62 9.24 -10.28
C ARG A 74 19.66 10.25 -9.64
N TYR A 75 19.14 9.95 -8.45
CA TYR A 75 18.25 10.84 -7.70
C TYR A 75 18.97 11.63 -6.61
N ALA A 76 20.29 11.58 -6.50
CA ALA A 76 21.03 12.18 -5.38
C ALA A 76 20.77 13.69 -5.21
N GLU A 77 20.49 14.40 -6.30
CA GLU A 77 20.21 15.85 -6.29
C GLU A 77 18.71 16.19 -6.19
N ILE A 78 17.84 15.18 -6.26
CA ILE A 78 16.39 15.36 -6.24
C ILE A 78 15.90 15.32 -4.78
N LYS A 79 15.16 16.35 -4.38
CA LYS A 79 14.53 16.38 -3.06
C LYS A 79 13.31 15.46 -3.04
N ASN A 80 13.07 14.83 -1.88
CA ASN A 80 11.89 14.01 -1.59
C ASN A 80 11.76 12.71 -2.40
N THR A 81 12.88 12.14 -2.86
CA THR A 81 12.87 10.81 -3.47
C THR A 81 12.41 9.76 -2.49
N SER A 82 11.51 8.90 -2.95
CA SER A 82 10.89 7.82 -2.21
C SER A 82 11.23 6.46 -2.78
N ILE A 83 10.93 5.41 -2.03
CA ILE A 83 11.10 4.02 -2.47
C ILE A 83 10.25 3.70 -3.71
N GLU A 84 9.14 4.40 -3.92
CA GLU A 84 8.28 4.26 -5.10
C GLU A 84 8.97 4.72 -6.39
N ASP A 85 9.78 5.78 -6.32
CA ASP A 85 10.57 6.25 -7.47
C ASP A 85 11.58 5.18 -7.89
N PHE A 86 12.24 4.55 -6.91
CA PHE A 86 13.18 3.45 -7.16
C PHE A 86 12.45 2.22 -7.69
N LEU A 87 11.34 1.81 -7.08
CA LEU A 87 10.55 0.67 -7.52
C LEU A 87 10.01 0.85 -8.94
N SER A 88 9.57 2.05 -9.30
CA SER A 88 9.10 2.37 -10.65
C SER A 88 10.20 2.17 -11.68
N GLU A 89 11.41 2.70 -11.40
CA GLU A 89 12.52 2.54 -12.33
C GLU A 89 13.02 1.09 -12.44
N ILE A 90 13.03 0.33 -11.34
CA ILE A 90 13.38 -1.11 -11.38
C ILE A 90 12.34 -1.88 -12.21
N GLN A 91 11.05 -1.54 -12.07
CA GLN A 91 9.97 -2.16 -12.83
C GLN A 91 10.05 -1.83 -14.32
N ASP A 92 10.42 -0.61 -14.69
CA ASP A 92 10.64 -0.22 -16.07
C ASP A 92 11.77 -1.04 -16.70
N ILE A 93 12.88 -1.23 -15.98
CA ILE A 93 13.99 -2.09 -16.42
C ILE A 93 13.52 -3.54 -16.58
N ASP A 94 12.78 -4.09 -15.60
CA ASP A 94 12.20 -5.45 -15.68
C ASP A 94 11.30 -5.60 -16.91
N ALA A 95 10.43 -4.61 -17.17
CA ALA A 95 9.50 -4.60 -18.29
C ALA A 95 10.21 -4.55 -19.64
N ILE A 96 11.32 -3.80 -19.74
CA ILE A 96 12.17 -3.78 -20.95
C ILE A 96 12.77 -5.16 -21.18
N LEU A 97 13.39 -5.76 -20.16
CA LEU A 97 14.00 -7.10 -20.24
C LEU A 97 12.98 -8.17 -20.59
N GLN A 98 11.79 -8.12 -19.98
CA GLN A 98 10.69 -9.03 -20.28
C GLN A 98 10.23 -8.91 -21.73
N ARG A 99 10.09 -7.69 -22.25
CA ARG A 99 9.69 -7.46 -23.64
C ARG A 99 10.71 -8.02 -24.64
N GLN A 100 12.00 -7.92 -24.32
CA GLN A 100 13.06 -8.49 -25.14
C GLN A 100 12.98 -10.03 -25.15
N LEU A 101 12.77 -10.67 -23.99
CA LEU A 101 12.52 -12.11 -23.90
C LEU A 101 11.33 -12.54 -24.76
N THR A 102 10.20 -11.83 -24.67
CA THR A 102 9.00 -12.14 -25.46
C THR A 102 9.23 -12.01 -26.96
N LYS A 103 10.18 -11.19 -27.41
CA LYS A 103 10.58 -11.06 -28.81
C LYS A 103 11.60 -12.11 -29.28
N GLY A 104 12.01 -13.03 -28.41
CA GLY A 104 12.95 -14.11 -28.74
C GLY A 104 14.43 -13.74 -28.59
N ILE A 105 14.75 -12.62 -27.94
CA ILE A 105 16.14 -12.32 -27.58
C ILE A 105 16.58 -13.28 -26.48
N LEU A 106 17.62 -14.06 -26.76
CA LEU A 106 18.25 -14.94 -25.78
C LEU A 106 19.06 -14.10 -24.78
N ASN A 107 18.83 -14.28 -23.48
CA ASN A 107 19.55 -13.63 -22.37
C ASN A 107 19.66 -12.10 -22.50
N PRO A 108 18.54 -11.36 -22.49
CA PRO A 108 18.59 -9.90 -22.50
C PRO A 108 19.26 -9.34 -21.25
N LEU A 109 20.07 -8.30 -21.46
CA LEU A 109 20.83 -7.62 -20.42
C LEU A 109 20.54 -6.11 -20.46
N TYR A 110 20.31 -5.54 -19.29
CA TYR A 110 20.28 -4.11 -19.10
C TYR A 110 21.71 -3.65 -18.80
N LEU A 111 22.29 -2.90 -19.74
CA LEU A 111 23.63 -2.35 -19.60
C LEU A 111 23.56 -0.98 -18.95
N SER A 112 24.39 -0.78 -17.93
CA SER A 112 24.44 0.41 -17.10
C SER A 112 25.89 0.87 -16.93
N LYS A 113 26.11 1.95 -16.17
CA LYS A 113 27.48 2.39 -15.88
C LYS A 113 28.18 1.46 -14.89
N ALA A 114 27.43 0.82 -13.98
CA ALA A 114 27.99 0.01 -12.90
C ALA A 114 28.06 -1.49 -13.22
N GLY A 115 27.37 -1.95 -14.28
CA GLY A 115 27.39 -3.35 -14.69
C GLY A 115 26.29 -3.74 -15.67
N SER A 116 26.09 -5.05 -15.80
CA SER A 116 25.05 -5.66 -16.62
C SER A 116 24.06 -6.42 -15.75
N TYR A 117 22.76 -6.20 -15.97
CA TYR A 117 21.71 -6.78 -15.15
C TYR A 117 20.75 -7.63 -15.97
N GLU A 118 20.54 -8.86 -15.52
CA GLU A 118 19.52 -9.77 -16.02
C GLU A 118 18.18 -9.54 -15.32
N ARG A 119 17.11 -10.09 -15.88
CA ARG A 119 15.76 -10.01 -15.29
C ARG A 119 15.69 -10.65 -13.90
N LYS A 120 16.46 -11.70 -13.65
CA LYS A 120 16.54 -12.29 -12.30
C LYS A 120 17.02 -11.26 -11.26
N HIS A 121 17.91 -10.34 -11.63
CA HIS A 121 18.43 -9.33 -10.72
C HIS A 121 17.38 -8.27 -10.38
N THR A 122 16.59 -7.82 -11.37
CA THR A 122 15.48 -6.87 -11.13
C THR A 122 14.39 -7.50 -10.27
N GLN A 123 14.01 -8.76 -10.56
CA GLN A 123 13.02 -9.50 -9.78
C GLN A 123 13.47 -9.74 -8.34
N LEU A 124 14.73 -10.15 -8.15
CA LEU A 124 15.32 -10.33 -6.82
C LEU A 124 15.34 -9.01 -6.05
N LEU A 125 15.72 -7.91 -6.70
CA LEU A 125 15.74 -6.59 -6.07
C LEU A 125 14.34 -6.14 -5.63
N ILE A 126 13.33 -6.24 -6.51
CA ILE A 126 11.93 -5.92 -6.18
C ILE A 126 11.46 -6.77 -4.99
N LYS A 127 11.75 -8.07 -5.01
CA LYS A 127 11.40 -8.99 -3.91
C LYS A 127 12.03 -8.53 -2.60
N LYS A 128 13.34 -8.27 -2.59
CA LYS A 128 14.07 -7.85 -1.39
C LYS A 128 13.59 -6.51 -0.85
N ILE A 129 13.29 -5.54 -1.72
CA ILE A 129 12.69 -4.26 -1.29
C ILE A 129 11.34 -4.51 -0.59
N LYS A 130 10.46 -5.31 -1.19
CA LYS A 130 9.15 -5.63 -0.60
C LYS A 130 9.27 -6.35 0.75
N GLU A 131 10.14 -7.35 0.85
CA GLU A 131 10.41 -8.06 2.10
C GLU A 131 10.89 -7.11 3.21
N ASN A 132 11.77 -6.16 2.87
CA ASN A 132 12.25 -5.16 3.83
C ASN A 132 11.16 -4.16 4.23
N ILE A 133 10.28 -3.74 3.30
CA ILE A 133 9.13 -2.89 3.62
C ILE A 133 8.20 -3.62 4.61
N VAL A 134 7.89 -4.90 4.35
CA VAL A 134 7.07 -5.73 5.24
C VAL A 134 7.72 -5.86 6.61
N GLU A 135 9.03 -6.10 6.68
CA GLU A 135 9.76 -6.21 7.95
C GLU A 135 9.75 -4.89 8.75
N ILE A 136 9.98 -3.76 8.08
CA ILE A 136 10.01 -2.44 8.73
C ILE A 136 8.62 -2.05 9.22
N LEU A 137 7.58 -2.25 8.41
CA LEU A 137 6.22 -1.84 8.75
C LEU A 137 5.49 -2.85 9.65
N GLY A 138 5.86 -4.14 9.57
CA GLY A 138 5.41 -5.20 10.47
C GLY A 138 6.13 -5.23 11.82
N SER A 139 7.05 -4.29 12.06
CA SER A 139 7.72 -4.11 13.35
C SER A 139 6.75 -3.58 14.44
N ASN A 140 7.27 -3.25 15.63
CA ASN A 140 6.44 -2.92 16.79
C ASN A 140 5.57 -1.65 16.58
N ILE A 141 4.31 -1.86 16.18
CA ILE A 141 3.26 -0.85 16.20
C ILE A 141 3.05 -0.39 17.65
N SER A 142 3.37 0.87 17.93
CA SER A 142 3.30 1.43 19.29
C SER A 142 1.87 1.72 19.74
N THR A 143 0.98 2.10 18.81
CA THR A 143 -0.43 2.32 19.09
C THR A 143 -1.28 2.32 17.82
N ILE A 144 -2.50 1.78 17.94
CA ILE A 144 -3.56 1.89 16.93
C ILE A 144 -4.72 2.80 17.43
N GLU A 145 -4.59 3.36 18.63
CA GLU A 145 -5.71 4.02 19.32
C GLU A 145 -6.22 5.25 18.56
N TYR A 146 -5.33 6.04 17.95
CA TYR A 146 -5.71 7.23 17.19
C TYR A 146 -6.49 6.88 15.92
N HIS A 147 -6.08 5.83 15.21
CA HIS A 147 -6.80 5.30 14.05
C HIS A 147 -8.20 4.83 14.44
N ARG A 148 -8.31 4.07 15.54
CA ARG A 148 -9.60 3.63 16.08
C ARG A 148 -10.50 4.80 16.48
N LYS A 149 -9.95 5.80 17.17
CA LYS A 149 -10.69 7.03 17.55
C LYS A 149 -11.19 7.77 16.32
N PHE A 150 -10.36 7.85 15.29
CA PHE A 150 -10.73 8.47 14.01
C PHE A 150 -11.86 7.70 13.32
N CYS A 151 -11.68 6.40 13.06
CA CYS A 151 -12.72 5.56 12.46
C CYS A 151 -14.03 5.62 13.27
N ARG A 152 -13.93 5.59 14.60
CA ARG A 152 -15.10 5.71 15.48
C ARG A 152 -15.82 7.05 15.30
N ALA A 153 -15.07 8.15 15.31
CA ALA A 153 -15.65 9.49 15.17
C ALA A 153 -16.32 9.71 13.80
N ILE A 154 -15.79 9.09 12.75
CA ILE A 154 -16.36 9.17 11.40
C ILE A 154 -17.60 8.29 11.25
N HIS A 155 -17.55 7.04 11.72
CA HIS A 155 -18.61 6.07 11.46
C HIS A 155 -19.74 6.06 12.49
N PHE A 156 -19.49 6.55 13.70
CA PHE A 156 -20.48 6.56 14.79
C PHE A 156 -20.77 8.00 15.22
N SER A 157 -22.01 8.45 15.01
CA SER A 157 -22.47 9.75 15.50
C SER A 157 -22.34 9.86 17.01
N LEU A 158 -21.86 11.02 17.48
CA LEU A 158 -21.77 11.39 18.90
C LEU A 158 -23.14 11.70 19.53
N ARG A 159 -24.22 11.78 18.74
CA ARG A 159 -25.58 12.04 19.26
C ARG A 159 -26.24 10.73 19.70
N LYS A 160 -26.87 10.74 20.88
CA LYS A 160 -27.60 9.59 21.46
C LYS A 160 -28.60 9.03 20.44
N GLY A 161 -28.35 7.79 20.01
CA GLY A 161 -29.09 7.12 18.93
C GLY A 161 -28.13 6.84 17.77
N ARG A 162 -27.56 5.64 17.74
CA ARG A 162 -26.49 5.20 16.81
C ARG A 162 -26.96 5.24 15.34
N GLU A 163 -26.96 6.40 14.72
CA GLU A 163 -26.99 6.47 13.26
C GLU A 163 -25.56 6.20 12.75
N ARG A 164 -25.36 5.02 12.15
CA ARG A 164 -24.19 4.70 11.33
C ARG A 164 -24.16 5.60 10.10
N THR A 165 -22.99 5.76 9.47
CA THR A 165 -22.88 6.51 8.21
C THR A 165 -23.89 5.98 7.20
N LYS A 166 -24.71 6.89 6.62
CA LYS A 166 -25.79 6.52 5.70
C LYS A 166 -25.28 6.04 4.33
N ARG A 167 -23.99 6.27 4.04
CA ARG A 167 -23.29 5.91 2.82
C ARG A 167 -21.87 5.44 3.16
N PRO A 168 -21.25 4.62 2.29
CA PRO A 168 -19.86 4.22 2.45
C PRO A 168 -18.94 5.46 2.50
N VAL A 169 -18.02 5.49 3.45
CA VAL A 169 -16.93 6.48 3.51
C VAL A 169 -15.74 5.95 2.71
N ASN A 170 -15.16 6.78 1.84
CA ASN A 170 -13.99 6.37 1.05
C ASN A 170 -12.69 6.75 1.76
N TYR A 171 -11.77 5.80 1.87
CA TYR A 171 -10.43 5.99 2.38
C TYR A 171 -9.44 5.71 1.26
N PHE A 172 -8.81 6.75 0.72
CA PHE A 172 -7.69 6.65 -0.21
C PHE A 172 -6.40 6.66 0.58
N ILE A 173 -5.71 5.53 0.63
CA ILE A 173 -4.55 5.31 1.50
C ILE A 173 -3.31 5.17 0.63
N LEU A 174 -2.33 6.03 0.88
CA LEU A 174 -1.03 6.04 0.21
C LEU A 174 0.00 5.15 0.91
N ASN A 175 -0.33 4.63 2.09
CA ASN A 175 0.59 3.90 2.95
C ASN A 175 0.50 2.40 2.67
N TYR A 176 1.61 1.66 2.80
CA TYR A 176 1.57 0.21 2.68
C TYR A 176 1.05 -0.51 3.94
N ASP A 177 1.07 0.14 5.11
CA ASP A 177 0.62 -0.46 6.38
C ASP A 177 -0.90 -0.70 6.44
N THR A 178 -1.34 -1.58 7.34
CA THR A 178 -2.75 -2.01 7.49
C THR A 178 -3.53 -1.25 8.58
N LEU A 179 -3.01 -0.14 9.12
CA LEU A 179 -3.53 0.45 10.36
C LEU A 179 -4.99 0.89 10.26
N PHE A 180 -5.45 1.32 9.08
CA PHE A 180 -6.83 1.75 8.87
C PHE A 180 -7.77 0.56 8.69
N GLU A 181 -7.36 -0.44 7.94
CA GLU A 181 -8.05 -1.72 7.78
C GLU A 181 -8.26 -2.37 9.15
N ASP A 182 -7.20 -2.45 9.95
CA ASP A 182 -7.22 -2.96 11.32
C ASP A 182 -8.13 -2.11 12.22
N ALA A 183 -8.07 -0.78 12.13
CA ALA A 183 -8.93 0.10 12.91
C ALA A 183 -10.41 -0.03 12.54
N LEU A 184 -10.75 -0.13 11.26
CA LEU A 184 -12.11 -0.36 10.77
C LEU A 184 -12.64 -1.71 11.28
N ALA A 185 -11.82 -2.77 11.16
CA ALA A 185 -12.15 -4.11 11.66
C ALA A 185 -12.40 -4.11 13.17
N LEU A 186 -11.49 -3.50 13.95
CA LEU A 186 -11.60 -3.42 15.43
C LEU A 186 -12.83 -2.61 15.88
N GLU A 187 -13.24 -1.60 15.11
CA GLU A 187 -14.45 -0.82 15.36
C GLU A 187 -15.72 -1.46 14.76
N ARG A 188 -15.61 -2.65 14.17
CA ARG A 188 -16.73 -3.41 13.57
C ARG A 188 -17.46 -2.62 12.48
N VAL A 189 -16.68 -1.87 11.70
CA VAL A 189 -17.13 -1.16 10.50
C VAL A 189 -16.91 -2.09 9.31
N SER A 190 -17.97 -2.44 8.58
CA SER A 190 -17.81 -3.25 7.37
C SER A 190 -17.11 -2.43 6.29
N PHE A 191 -16.07 -2.98 5.67
CA PHE A 191 -15.36 -2.31 4.59
C PHE A 191 -15.07 -3.24 3.42
N ASN A 192 -14.87 -2.63 2.25
CA ASN A 192 -14.43 -3.29 1.04
C ASN A 192 -13.10 -2.66 0.58
N ASP A 193 -12.04 -3.45 0.58
CA ASP A 193 -10.72 -3.13 0.05
C ASP A 193 -10.38 -3.96 -1.21
N GLY A 194 -11.32 -4.78 -1.68
CA GLY A 194 -11.19 -5.70 -2.82
C GLY A 194 -10.51 -7.03 -2.49
N PHE A 195 -10.17 -7.29 -1.23
CA PHE A 195 -9.54 -8.53 -0.78
C PHE A 195 -10.54 -9.41 -0.02
N ILE A 196 -10.52 -10.72 -0.32
CA ILE A 196 -11.31 -11.74 0.38
C ILE A 196 -10.35 -12.79 0.92
N GLY A 197 -10.61 -13.34 2.11
CA GLY A 197 -9.88 -14.52 2.63
C GLY A 197 -9.24 -14.32 4.00
N GLY A 198 -9.44 -13.17 4.65
CA GLY A 198 -8.93 -12.92 6.00
C GLY A 198 -7.40 -12.94 6.03
N ALA A 199 -6.81 -13.84 6.83
CA ALA A 199 -5.35 -13.90 7.03
C ALA A 199 -4.55 -14.26 5.76
N THR A 200 -5.18 -14.92 4.79
CA THR A 200 -4.59 -15.24 3.49
C THR A 200 -5.49 -14.69 2.39
N ALA A 201 -5.59 -13.37 2.32
CA ALA A 201 -6.50 -12.73 1.39
C ALA A 201 -5.98 -12.73 -0.05
N TRP A 202 -6.89 -12.83 -1.02
CA TRP A 202 -6.62 -12.67 -2.44
C TRP A 202 -7.48 -11.54 -3.01
N TRP A 203 -6.97 -10.89 -4.05
CA TRP A 203 -7.72 -9.86 -4.78
C TRP A 203 -8.86 -10.49 -5.57
N ASP A 204 -10.07 -9.98 -5.40
CA ASP A 204 -11.24 -10.34 -6.20
C ASP A 204 -11.86 -9.09 -6.83
N GLN A 205 -11.79 -9.02 -8.16
CA GLN A 205 -12.30 -7.88 -8.91
C GLN A 205 -13.82 -7.74 -8.81
N ASN A 206 -14.56 -8.84 -8.79
CA ASN A 206 -16.03 -8.78 -8.73
C ASN A 206 -16.45 -8.24 -7.37
N TYR A 207 -15.84 -8.76 -6.30
CA TYR A 207 -16.06 -8.28 -4.93
C TYR A 207 -15.76 -6.79 -4.78
N PHE A 208 -14.67 -6.29 -5.36
CA PHE A 208 -14.31 -4.88 -5.28
C PHE A 208 -15.40 -3.94 -5.85
N TYR A 209 -16.11 -4.37 -6.90
CA TYR A 209 -17.20 -3.60 -7.50
C TYR A 209 -18.57 -3.86 -6.84
N GLU A 210 -18.67 -4.78 -5.87
CA GLU A 210 -19.92 -5.03 -5.15
C GLU A 210 -20.22 -3.91 -4.13
N ASP A 211 -21.47 -3.44 -4.15
CA ASP A 211 -21.96 -2.45 -3.19
C ASP A 211 -22.39 -3.08 -1.85
N LYS A 212 -22.63 -4.40 -1.82
CA LYS A 212 -23.22 -5.11 -0.68
C LYS A 212 -22.18 -5.97 0.05
N SER A 213 -22.24 -5.94 1.38
CA SER A 213 -21.48 -6.83 2.24
C SER A 213 -21.92 -8.29 2.04
N LEU A 214 -20.94 -9.20 1.97
CA LEU A 214 -21.13 -10.65 1.90
C LEU A 214 -21.78 -11.26 3.16
N SER A 215 -22.02 -10.48 4.21
CA SER A 215 -22.55 -10.93 5.51
C SER A 215 -23.99 -11.49 5.49
N GLY A 216 -24.58 -11.80 4.33
CA GLY A 216 -25.93 -12.37 4.17
C GLY A 216 -27.09 -11.46 4.60
N THR A 217 -26.79 -10.36 5.30
CA THR A 217 -27.76 -9.37 5.78
C THR A 217 -28.17 -8.34 4.74
N GLY A 218 -27.57 -8.36 3.54
CA GLY A 218 -27.84 -7.41 2.45
C GLY A 218 -27.48 -5.95 2.77
N ARG A 219 -26.61 -5.71 3.76
CA ARG A 219 -26.20 -4.35 4.16
C ARG A 219 -25.11 -3.84 3.23
N GLU A 220 -25.18 -2.57 2.85
CA GLU A 220 -24.08 -1.89 2.14
C GLU A 220 -22.82 -1.85 3.02
N PHE A 221 -21.65 -1.79 2.39
CA PHE A 221 -20.40 -1.53 3.10
C PHE A 221 -20.44 -0.14 3.77
N GLU A 222 -19.90 -0.03 4.97
CA GLU A 222 -19.81 1.25 5.68
C GLU A 222 -18.59 2.06 5.25
N ALA A 223 -17.57 1.40 4.72
CA ALA A 223 -16.34 2.01 4.22
C ALA A 223 -15.84 1.35 2.92
N ARG A 224 -15.12 2.12 2.12
CA ARG A 224 -14.32 1.62 1.00
C ARG A 224 -12.88 2.03 1.20
N VAL A 225 -11.95 1.09 1.05
CA VAL A 225 -10.52 1.32 1.24
C VAL A 225 -9.83 1.14 -0.10
N TYR A 226 -9.09 2.17 -0.53
CA TYR A 226 -8.39 2.23 -1.79
C TYR A 226 -6.90 2.41 -1.51
N LYS A 227 -6.13 1.33 -1.61
CA LYS A 227 -4.68 1.36 -1.45
C LYS A 227 -4.03 1.68 -2.79
N LEU A 228 -3.43 2.87 -2.89
CA LEU A 228 -2.94 3.40 -4.16
C LEU A 228 -1.57 2.85 -4.55
N HIS A 229 -0.75 2.49 -3.56
CA HIS A 229 0.59 1.93 -3.73
C HIS A 229 0.65 0.42 -3.41
N GLY A 230 -0.49 -0.19 -3.09
CA GLY A 230 -0.58 -1.54 -2.56
C GLY A 230 -0.47 -1.61 -1.03
N SER A 231 -0.40 -2.82 -0.50
CA SER A 231 -0.35 -3.09 0.94
C SER A 231 0.64 -4.21 1.27
N ILE A 232 1.14 -4.24 2.51
CA ILE A 232 2.09 -5.27 2.98
C ILE A 232 1.48 -6.66 3.11
N ASP A 233 0.17 -6.76 3.27
CA ASP A 233 -0.61 -8.00 3.42
C ASP A 233 -1.19 -8.51 2.08
N TRP A 234 -0.94 -7.80 0.98
CA TRP A 234 -1.44 -8.19 -0.34
C TRP A 234 -0.57 -9.29 -0.95
N ILE A 235 -1.17 -10.46 -1.13
CA ILE A 235 -0.54 -11.58 -1.81
C ILE A 235 -1.10 -11.68 -3.22
N LYS A 236 -0.21 -11.79 -4.22
CA LYS A 236 -0.59 -12.23 -5.56
C LYS A 236 -0.34 -13.73 -5.68
N PRO A 237 -1.38 -14.57 -5.59
CA PRO A 237 -1.23 -16.01 -5.77
C PRO A 237 -0.69 -16.32 -7.17
N GLN A 238 0.23 -17.28 -7.28
CA GLN A 238 0.69 -17.75 -8.57
C GLN A 238 -0.42 -18.58 -9.24
N LYS A 239 -0.46 -18.62 -10.57
CA LYS A 239 -1.47 -19.43 -11.31
C LYS A 239 -1.49 -20.90 -10.89
N HIS A 240 -0.40 -21.43 -10.35
CA HIS A 240 -0.30 -22.80 -9.86
C HIS A 240 -0.88 -23.01 -8.45
N ASP A 241 -1.14 -21.94 -7.69
CA ASP A 241 -1.64 -22.02 -6.31
C ASP A 241 -3.15 -22.28 -6.26
N PHE A 242 -3.85 -22.09 -7.38
CA PHE A 242 -5.25 -22.43 -7.54
C PHE A 242 -5.44 -23.37 -8.72
N SER A 243 -5.65 -24.65 -8.43
CA SER A 243 -6.11 -25.64 -9.41
C SER A 243 -7.57 -25.40 -9.76
N TYR A 244 -7.83 -24.37 -10.56
CA TYR A 244 -9.04 -24.30 -11.37
C TYR A 244 -8.61 -24.44 -12.83
N GLU A 245 -8.62 -25.69 -13.32
CA GLU A 245 -8.86 -25.93 -14.73
C GLU A 245 -10.23 -25.32 -15.06
N SER A 246 -10.24 -24.11 -15.60
CA SER A 246 -11.40 -23.63 -16.34
C SER A 246 -11.48 -24.40 -17.65
N SER A 247 -11.91 -25.65 -17.58
CA SER A 247 -12.69 -26.24 -18.67
C SER A 247 -13.96 -25.40 -18.76
N ILE A 248 -13.99 -24.44 -19.70
CA ILE A 248 -15.15 -23.99 -20.50
C ILE A 248 -14.64 -22.91 -21.49
N LEU A 249 -14.47 -23.39 -22.72
CA LEU A 249 -14.74 -22.77 -24.02
C LEU A 249 -14.03 -21.46 -24.43
N SER A 250 -13.10 -21.68 -25.35
CA SER A 250 -12.87 -20.87 -26.54
C SER A 250 -14.14 -20.34 -27.20
N SER A 251 -14.16 -19.04 -27.45
CA SER A 251 -14.63 -18.43 -28.71
C SER A 251 -14.10 -17.00 -28.79
#